data_AF-A0A0X1KNA6-F1
#
_entry.id   AF-A0A0X1KNA6-F1
#
_cell.length_a   1.000
_cell.length_b   1.000
_cell.length_c   1.000
_cell.angle_alpha   90.00
_cell.angle_beta   90.00
_cell.angle_gamma   90.00
#
_symmetry.space_group_name_H-M   'P 1'
#
loop_
_entity.id
_entity.type
_entity.pdbx_description
1 polymer ?
#
loop_
_entity_poly.entity_id
_entity_poly.type
_entity_poly.pdbx_seq_one_letter_code
_entity_poly.pdbx_strand_id
1 'polypeptide(L)'
;MTEGSAVQSGGRWGYPADPREWVKWLAGALPAAELIEESEIPVVDINSIKDILNKLRQELEKIPLEELLDKFLSVVPDTATEESYREAIKKLERVYKEMFPVEFKMLEKFREHSTLEDKRKVWEEIYRPIAVNLAEGFASESAKLWDYAFSKENISAEELEELDLINRWLFLLTKVFAISSRLDDMEKSVELSRFGIVLYLRGLKVLYETPGISIDTAKQMLRRDFELIIRKILESGYEFQKADDYLLYEVLEE
;
A
#
# COMPACT_ATOMS: atom_id res chain seq x y z
N MET A 1 31.23 20.47 27.94
CA MET A 1 29.85 20.50 28.48
C MET A 1 29.18 21.68 27.82
N THR A 2 28.27 21.54 26.86
CA THR A 2 27.15 20.59 26.78
C THR A 2 26.93 20.15 25.33
N GLU A 3 26.85 18.84 25.13
CA GLU A 3 26.29 18.21 23.93
C GLU A 3 24.78 18.49 23.89
N GLY A 4 24.30 19.03 22.77
CA GLY A 4 22.89 19.05 22.44
C GLY A 4 22.57 17.78 21.66
N SER A 5 21.97 16.80 22.34
CA SER A 5 21.46 15.58 21.72
C SER A 5 20.33 15.95 20.76
N ALA A 6 20.59 15.80 19.45
CA ALA A 6 19.53 15.74 18.46
C ALA A 6 18.65 14.52 18.79
N VAL A 7 17.38 14.77 19.07
CA VAL A 7 16.36 13.74 19.20
C VAL A 7 16.26 13.07 17.82
N GLN A 8 16.87 11.90 17.68
CA GLN A 8 16.68 11.03 16.53
C GLN A 8 15.23 10.55 16.57
N SER A 9 14.39 11.10 15.69
CA SER A 9 13.16 10.47 15.26
C SER A 9 13.51 9.27 14.37
N GLY A 10 14.19 8.27 14.95
CA GLY A 10 14.34 6.97 14.32
C GLY A 10 13.05 6.20 14.57
N GLY A 11 12.46 5.64 13.51
CA GLY A 11 11.52 4.54 13.69
C GLY A 11 12.14 3.47 14.59
N ARG A 12 11.30 2.59 15.14
CA ARG A 12 11.67 1.57 16.14
C ARG A 12 12.95 0.75 15.82
N TRP A 13 13.41 0.74 14.56
CA TRP A 13 14.51 -0.06 14.03
C TRP A 13 15.65 0.75 13.37
N GLY A 14 15.72 2.07 13.58
CA GLY A 14 16.89 2.86 13.14
C GLY A 14 17.05 3.09 11.62
N TYR A 15 16.05 2.70 10.82
CA TYR A 15 15.97 3.01 9.38
C TYR A 15 15.64 4.51 9.15
N PRO A 16 16.36 5.22 8.27
CA PRO A 16 16.23 6.68 8.10
C PRO A 16 14.90 7.18 7.52
N ALA A 17 14.10 6.34 6.88
CA ALA A 17 12.75 6.72 6.42
C ALA A 17 11.69 6.09 7.32
N ASP A 18 10.71 6.88 7.74
CA ASP A 18 9.58 6.37 8.51
C ASP A 18 8.49 5.88 7.55
N PRO A 19 8.32 4.56 7.32
CA PRO A 19 7.36 4.07 6.35
C PRO A 19 5.93 4.42 6.73
N ARG A 20 5.66 4.84 7.98
CA ARG A 20 4.35 5.35 8.42
C ARG A 20 3.92 6.57 7.61
N GLU A 21 4.86 7.41 7.17
CA GLU A 21 4.55 8.63 6.42
C GLU A 21 3.84 8.36 5.09
N TRP A 22 4.00 7.17 4.51
CA TRP A 22 3.39 6.84 3.22
C TRP A 22 1.91 6.48 3.33
N VAL A 23 1.37 6.35 4.55
CA VAL A 23 -0.05 6.08 4.76
C VAL A 23 -0.91 7.19 4.14
N LYS A 24 -0.43 8.44 4.16
CA LYS A 24 -1.12 9.58 3.53
C LYS A 24 -1.19 9.44 2.02
N TRP A 25 -0.14 8.91 1.41
CA TRP A 25 -0.10 8.67 -0.03
C TRP A 25 -1.03 7.54 -0.44
N LEU A 26 -1.00 6.41 0.27
CA LEU A 26 -1.89 5.29 0.01
C LEU A 26 -3.36 5.63 0.28
N ALA A 27 -3.63 6.41 1.33
CA ALA A 27 -4.96 6.93 1.61
C ALA A 27 -5.47 7.84 0.48
N GLY A 28 -4.58 8.59 -0.17
CA GLY A 28 -4.91 9.40 -1.35
C GLY A 28 -5.09 8.58 -2.64
N ALA A 29 -4.52 7.38 -2.70
CA ALA A 29 -4.62 6.47 -3.84
C ALA A 29 -5.89 5.60 -3.82
N LEU A 30 -6.32 5.17 -2.63
CA LEU A 30 -7.52 4.35 -2.42
C LEU A 30 -8.76 4.84 -3.20
N PRO A 31 -9.10 6.14 -3.22
CA PRO A 31 -10.32 6.62 -3.87
C PRO A 31 -10.28 6.46 -5.38
N ALA A 32 -9.09 6.55 -6.00
CA ALA A 32 -8.94 6.31 -7.43
C ALA A 32 -9.25 4.83 -7.78
N ALA A 33 -8.98 3.90 -6.86
CA ALA A 33 -9.33 2.49 -7.00
C ALA A 33 -10.86 2.28 -6.92
N GLU A 34 -11.53 2.99 -5.99
CA GLU A 34 -12.98 2.90 -5.77
C GLU A 34 -13.83 3.39 -6.95
N LEU A 35 -13.29 4.28 -7.78
CA LEU A 35 -14.00 4.88 -8.93
C LEU A 35 -14.24 3.93 -10.11
N ILE A 36 -13.58 2.77 -10.12
CA ILE A 36 -13.51 1.87 -11.29
C ILE A 36 -14.58 0.75 -11.23
N GLU A 37 -15.38 0.65 -10.18
CA GLU A 37 -16.44 -0.35 -10.06
C GLU A 37 -17.70 -0.04 -10.91
N GLU A 38 -18.37 -1.05 -11.45
CA GLU A 38 -19.44 -0.93 -12.48
C GLU A 38 -20.75 -0.24 -12.04
N SER A 39 -21.33 0.51 -13.00
CA SER A 39 -22.68 1.13 -13.08
C SER A 39 -22.71 2.08 -14.29
N GLU A 40 -23.88 2.44 -14.82
CA GLU A 40 -24.08 3.21 -16.07
C GLU A 40 -25.01 4.43 -15.84
N ILE A 41 -24.85 5.53 -16.64
CA ILE A 41 -25.75 6.72 -16.92
C ILE A 41 -25.18 8.11 -16.51
N PRO A 42 -25.18 9.18 -17.37
CA PRO A 42 -24.00 9.87 -17.93
C PRO A 42 -23.23 10.93 -17.08
N VAL A 43 -21.99 11.15 -17.55
CA VAL A 43 -21.11 12.35 -17.59
C VAL A 43 -20.82 13.10 -16.28
N VAL A 44 -19.68 12.73 -15.70
CA VAL A 44 -18.84 13.60 -14.87
C VAL A 44 -17.51 13.79 -15.60
N ASP A 45 -17.06 15.03 -15.78
CA ASP A 45 -15.80 15.36 -16.45
C ASP A 45 -14.59 14.84 -15.63
N ILE A 46 -13.57 14.29 -16.31
CA ILE A 46 -12.34 13.78 -15.67
C ILE A 46 -11.61 14.85 -14.87
N ASN A 47 -11.71 16.12 -15.27
CA ASN A 47 -11.13 17.22 -14.49
C ASN A 47 -11.84 17.39 -13.15
N SER A 48 -13.14 17.12 -13.09
CA SER A 48 -13.88 17.13 -11.82
C SER A 48 -13.38 16.03 -10.87
N ILE A 49 -12.99 14.87 -11.41
CA ILE A 49 -12.38 13.79 -10.60
C ILE A 49 -11.00 14.17 -10.11
N LYS A 50 -10.15 14.75 -10.96
CA LYS A 50 -8.84 15.28 -10.55
C LYS A 50 -9.01 16.33 -9.44
N ASP A 51 -10.01 17.20 -9.54
CA ASP A 51 -10.31 18.19 -8.51
C ASP A 51 -10.79 17.56 -7.19
N ILE A 52 -11.64 16.54 -7.24
CA ILE A 52 -12.08 15.80 -6.04
C ILE A 52 -10.88 15.12 -5.37
N LEU A 53 -10.03 14.43 -6.14
CA LEU A 53 -8.84 13.76 -5.61
C LEU A 53 -7.82 14.75 -5.03
N ASN A 54 -7.66 15.93 -5.66
CA ASN A 54 -6.83 16.99 -5.12
C ASN A 54 -7.37 17.54 -3.80
N LYS A 55 -8.69 17.73 -3.67
CA LYS A 55 -9.32 18.13 -2.39
C LYS A 55 -9.12 17.07 -1.33
N LEU A 56 -9.35 15.79 -1.67
CA LEU A 56 -9.10 14.66 -0.77
C LEU A 56 -7.66 14.64 -0.26
N ARG A 57 -6.69 14.83 -1.15
CA ARG A 57 -5.28 14.93 -0.77
C ARG A 57 -5.05 16.08 0.20
N GLN A 58 -5.62 17.26 -0.05
CA GLN A 58 -5.50 18.42 0.84
C GLN A 58 -6.15 18.17 2.20
N GLU A 59 -7.29 17.48 2.26
CA GLU A 59 -7.91 17.11 3.54
C GLU A 59 -7.07 16.07 4.28
N LEU A 60 -6.54 15.05 3.59
CA LEU A 60 -5.62 14.07 4.16
C LEU A 60 -4.36 14.70 4.75
N GLU A 61 -3.81 15.73 4.10
CA GLU A 61 -2.64 16.46 4.59
C GLU A 61 -2.90 17.15 5.93
N LYS A 62 -4.14 17.60 6.19
CA LYS A 62 -4.55 18.26 7.46
C LYS A 62 -4.71 17.29 8.64
N ILE A 63 -4.88 15.99 8.38
CA ILE A 63 -5.07 14.99 9.44
C ILE A 63 -3.70 14.64 10.05
N PRO A 64 -3.56 14.63 11.39
CA PRO A 64 -2.36 14.13 12.05
C PRO A 64 -2.05 12.69 11.62
N LEU A 65 -0.76 12.37 11.43
CA LEU A 65 -0.35 11.06 10.92
C LEU A 65 -0.83 9.93 11.85
N GLU A 66 -0.72 10.14 13.15
CA GLU A 66 -1.10 9.19 14.20
C GLU A 66 -2.60 8.93 14.19
N GLU A 67 -3.43 9.97 14.05
CA GLU A 67 -4.88 9.80 13.94
C GLU A 67 -5.25 8.97 12.70
N LEU A 68 -4.58 9.24 11.57
CA LEU A 68 -4.81 8.51 10.33
C LEU A 68 -4.39 7.04 10.45
N LEU A 69 -3.22 6.79 11.03
CA LEU A 69 -2.73 5.44 11.29
C LEU A 69 -3.65 4.66 12.22
N ASP A 70 -4.08 5.25 13.34
CA ASP A 70 -4.98 4.59 14.29
C ASP A 70 -6.26 4.10 13.60
N LYS A 71 -6.86 4.96 12.76
CA LYS A 71 -8.05 4.59 11.98
C LYS A 71 -7.76 3.48 10.98
N PHE A 72 -6.69 3.58 10.21
CA PHE A 72 -6.37 2.63 9.13
C PHE A 72 -5.88 1.28 9.67
N LEU A 73 -5.13 1.27 10.76
CA LEU A 73 -4.63 0.05 11.40
C LEU A 73 -5.72 -0.67 12.20
N SER A 74 -6.77 0.03 12.65
CA SER A 74 -7.90 -0.58 13.38
C SER A 74 -8.66 -1.63 12.57
N VAL A 75 -8.58 -1.57 11.24
CA VAL A 75 -9.30 -2.47 10.33
C VAL A 75 -8.42 -3.58 9.75
N VAL A 76 -7.12 -3.56 10.06
CA VAL A 76 -6.14 -4.55 9.60
C VAL A 76 -6.38 -5.88 10.31
N PRO A 77 -6.50 -6.99 9.56
CA PRO A 77 -6.80 -8.28 10.15
C PRO A 77 -5.59 -8.78 10.96
N ASP A 78 -5.84 -9.57 12.01
CA ASP A 78 -4.75 -10.18 12.79
C ASP A 78 -4.14 -11.38 12.07
N THR A 79 -4.94 -12.09 11.27
CA THR A 79 -4.55 -13.25 10.47
C THR A 79 -4.78 -13.01 8.98
N ALA A 80 -3.83 -13.47 8.15
CA ALA A 80 -3.91 -13.37 6.70
C ALA A 80 -4.73 -14.52 6.11
N THR A 81 -5.92 -14.21 5.60
CA THR A 81 -6.71 -15.05 4.71
C THR A 81 -7.33 -14.16 3.63
N GLU A 82 -7.76 -14.74 2.51
CA GLU A 82 -8.43 -13.95 1.48
C GLU A 82 -9.70 -13.27 2.02
N GLU A 83 -10.50 -13.98 2.81
CA GLU A 83 -11.70 -13.42 3.43
C GLU A 83 -11.37 -12.29 4.41
N SER A 84 -10.30 -12.42 5.22
CA SER A 84 -9.91 -11.38 6.17
C SER A 84 -9.42 -10.12 5.44
N TYR A 85 -8.73 -10.28 4.30
CA TYR A 85 -8.32 -9.17 3.44
C TYR A 85 -9.52 -8.50 2.77
N ARG A 86 -10.47 -9.28 2.22
CA ARG A 86 -11.71 -8.75 1.63
C ARG A 86 -12.54 -7.97 2.65
N GLU A 87 -12.64 -8.46 3.88
CA GLU A 87 -13.32 -7.74 4.95
C GLU A 87 -12.56 -6.48 5.39
N ALA A 88 -11.22 -6.53 5.44
CA ALA A 88 -10.40 -5.36 5.74
C ALA A 88 -10.55 -4.26 4.68
N ILE A 89 -10.61 -4.62 3.39
CA ILE A 89 -10.89 -3.69 2.29
C ILE A 89 -12.24 -2.99 2.50
N LYS A 90 -13.31 -3.76 2.75
CA LYS A 90 -14.64 -3.19 3.02
C LYS A 90 -14.64 -2.25 4.22
N LYS A 91 -13.90 -2.59 5.28
CA LYS A 91 -13.78 -1.75 6.47
C LYS A 91 -12.97 -0.49 6.21
N LEU A 92 -11.88 -0.56 5.43
CA LEU A 92 -11.11 0.61 4.99
C LEU A 92 -11.99 1.58 4.21
N GLU A 93 -12.82 1.08 3.32
CA GLU A 93 -13.76 1.89 2.55
C GLU A 93 -14.75 2.65 3.47
N ARG A 94 -15.26 1.98 4.52
CA ARG A 94 -16.11 2.63 5.54
C ARG A 94 -15.35 3.69 6.33
N VAL A 95 -14.13 3.40 6.78
CA VAL A 95 -13.27 4.38 7.46
C VAL A 95 -13.07 5.59 6.56
N TYR A 96 -12.79 5.37 5.28
CA TYR A 96 -12.60 6.45 4.32
C TYR A 96 -13.87 7.29 4.15
N LYS A 97 -15.03 6.65 4.01
CA LYS A 97 -16.35 7.30 3.93
C LYS A 97 -16.67 8.15 5.15
N GLU A 98 -16.32 7.67 6.35
CA GLU A 98 -16.52 8.40 7.60
C GLU A 98 -15.59 9.61 7.71
N MET A 99 -14.36 9.50 7.21
CA MET A 99 -13.36 10.57 7.23
C MET A 99 -13.63 11.66 6.18
N PHE A 100 -14.09 11.28 4.99
CA PHE A 100 -14.29 12.17 3.85
C PHE A 100 -15.69 12.04 3.25
N PRO A 101 -16.77 12.29 4.02
CA PRO A 101 -18.13 11.97 3.59
C PRO A 101 -18.60 12.78 2.38
N VAL A 102 -18.08 14.00 2.19
CA VAL A 102 -18.46 14.87 1.07
C VAL A 102 -17.83 14.36 -0.22
N GLU A 103 -16.52 14.17 -0.21
CA GLU A 103 -15.75 13.72 -1.35
C GLU A 103 -16.12 12.28 -1.71
N PHE A 104 -16.28 11.39 -0.72
CA PHE A 104 -16.73 10.02 -0.95
C PHE A 104 -18.09 9.98 -1.64
N LYS A 105 -19.05 10.83 -1.23
CA LYS A 105 -20.34 10.93 -1.91
C LYS A 105 -20.23 11.44 -3.36
N MET A 106 -19.24 12.29 -3.65
CA MET A 106 -18.97 12.72 -5.02
C MET A 106 -18.38 11.57 -5.86
N LEU A 107 -17.50 10.75 -5.27
CA LEU A 107 -16.94 9.56 -5.90
C LEU A 107 -18.01 8.48 -6.12
N GLU A 108 -18.89 8.22 -5.14
CA GLU A 108 -20.05 7.33 -5.28
C GLU A 108 -20.94 7.76 -6.45
N LYS A 109 -21.25 9.06 -6.54
CA LYS A 109 -22.00 9.60 -7.67
C LYS A 109 -21.29 9.39 -9.00
N PHE A 110 -19.97 9.63 -9.07
CA PHE A 110 -19.22 9.32 -10.29
C PHE A 110 -19.36 7.86 -10.64
N ARG A 111 -19.10 6.97 -9.69
CA ARG A 111 -19.16 5.53 -9.90
C ARG A 111 -20.51 5.13 -10.48
N GLU A 112 -21.60 5.50 -9.79
CA GLU A 112 -23.01 5.27 -10.17
C GLU A 112 -23.35 5.75 -11.58
N HIS A 113 -22.75 6.87 -12.03
CA HIS A 113 -23.17 7.61 -13.22
C HIS A 113 -22.13 7.66 -14.37
N SER A 114 -20.99 6.99 -14.21
CA SER A 114 -19.91 7.01 -15.20
C SER A 114 -20.09 5.90 -16.22
N THR A 115 -19.75 6.18 -17.48
CA THR A 115 -19.71 5.15 -18.51
C THR A 115 -18.45 4.29 -18.36
N LEU A 116 -18.41 3.13 -19.02
CA LEU A 116 -17.19 2.32 -19.09
C LEU A 116 -16.00 3.10 -19.69
N GLU A 117 -16.26 3.99 -20.64
CA GLU A 117 -15.23 4.84 -21.25
C GLU A 117 -14.69 5.88 -20.27
N ASP A 118 -15.55 6.49 -19.45
CA ASP A 118 -15.11 7.42 -18.40
C ASP A 118 -14.26 6.69 -17.35
N LYS A 119 -14.65 5.47 -16.97
CA LYS A 119 -13.88 4.61 -16.06
C LYS A 119 -12.52 4.25 -16.65
N ARG A 120 -12.47 3.90 -17.94
CA ARG A 120 -11.20 3.64 -18.63
C ARG A 120 -10.29 4.87 -18.62
N LYS A 121 -10.81 6.08 -18.86
CA LYS A 121 -10.01 7.30 -18.78
C LYS A 121 -9.50 7.58 -17.37
N VAL A 122 -10.35 7.44 -16.34
CA VAL A 122 -9.89 7.56 -14.94
C VAL A 122 -8.82 6.52 -14.63
N TRP A 123 -9.01 5.30 -15.12
CA TRP A 123 -8.04 4.25 -14.93
C TRP A 123 -6.69 4.55 -15.60
N GLU A 124 -6.69 4.99 -16.85
CA GLU A 124 -5.49 5.30 -17.62
C GLU A 124 -4.78 6.58 -17.15
N GLU A 125 -5.52 7.65 -16.88
CA GLU A 125 -4.95 8.97 -16.59
C GLU A 125 -4.73 9.25 -15.11
N ILE A 126 -5.36 8.48 -14.22
CA ILE A 126 -5.32 8.76 -12.77
C ILE A 126 -4.82 7.53 -12.02
N TYR A 127 -5.54 6.42 -12.10
CA TYR A 127 -5.22 5.23 -11.33
C TYR A 127 -3.86 4.63 -11.70
N ARG A 128 -3.61 4.36 -12.99
CA ARG A 128 -2.36 3.76 -13.47
C ARG A 128 -1.14 4.62 -13.08
N PRO A 129 -1.13 5.96 -13.30
CA PRO A 129 -0.06 6.81 -12.80
C PRO A 129 0.14 6.76 -11.28
N ILE A 130 -0.94 6.71 -10.49
CA ILE A 130 -0.83 6.57 -9.04
C ILE A 130 -0.18 5.24 -8.66
N ALA A 131 -0.59 4.14 -9.28
CA ALA A 131 -0.01 2.82 -9.03
C ALA A 131 1.47 2.74 -9.47
N VAL A 132 1.84 3.34 -10.61
CA VAL A 132 3.24 3.46 -11.05
C VAL A 132 4.05 4.24 -10.02
N ASN A 133 3.57 5.42 -9.62
CA ASN A 133 4.27 6.23 -8.63
C ASN A 133 4.45 5.43 -7.33
N LEU A 134 3.41 4.73 -6.85
CA LEU A 134 3.48 3.87 -5.67
C LEU A 134 4.60 2.84 -5.78
N ALA A 135 4.64 2.10 -6.90
CA ALA A 135 5.69 1.13 -7.15
C ALA A 135 7.10 1.75 -7.14
N GLU A 136 7.28 2.90 -7.80
CA GLU A 136 8.56 3.61 -7.82
C GLU A 136 8.99 4.10 -6.43
N GLY A 137 8.04 4.57 -5.62
CA GLY A 137 8.29 4.95 -4.22
C GLY A 137 8.78 3.78 -3.39
N PHE A 138 8.07 2.64 -3.43
CA PHE A 138 8.49 1.43 -2.72
C PHE A 138 9.87 0.92 -3.18
N ALA A 139 10.13 0.95 -4.50
CA ALA A 139 11.41 0.54 -5.06
C ALA A 139 12.56 1.47 -4.62
N SER A 140 12.33 2.79 -4.61
CA SER A 140 13.32 3.75 -4.16
C SER A 140 13.70 3.54 -2.69
N GLU A 141 12.73 3.16 -1.87
CA GLU A 141 12.92 3.00 -0.43
C GLU A 141 13.59 1.67 -0.10
N SER A 142 13.25 0.60 -0.84
CA SER A 142 14.02 -0.65 -0.85
C SER A 142 15.50 -0.40 -1.21
N ALA A 143 15.79 0.45 -2.21
CA ALA A 143 17.17 0.83 -2.54
C ALA A 143 17.86 1.57 -1.39
N LYS A 144 17.19 2.56 -0.78
CA LYS A 144 17.72 3.29 0.39
C LYS A 144 17.98 2.38 1.60
N LEU A 145 17.16 1.36 1.78
CA LEU A 145 17.31 0.35 2.84
C LEU A 145 18.61 -0.44 2.69
N TRP A 146 18.93 -0.85 1.45
CA TRP A 146 20.20 -1.50 1.17
C TRP A 146 21.38 -0.56 1.24
N ASP A 147 21.26 0.67 0.73
CA ASP A 147 22.31 1.68 0.88
C ASP A 147 22.63 1.93 2.36
N TYR A 148 21.61 2.02 3.21
CA TYR A 148 21.77 2.12 4.66
C TYR A 148 22.50 0.89 5.23
N ALA A 149 22.05 -0.33 4.89
CA ALA A 149 22.64 -1.58 5.37
C ALA A 149 24.14 -1.67 5.02
N PHE A 150 24.51 -1.33 3.77
CA PHE A 150 25.89 -1.37 3.30
C PHE A 150 26.77 -0.24 3.85
N SER A 151 26.17 0.90 4.21
CA SER A 151 26.91 2.03 4.80
C SER A 151 27.24 1.84 6.29
N LYS A 152 26.58 0.90 6.96
CA LYS A 152 26.72 0.69 8.41
C LYS A 152 27.91 -0.22 8.72
N GLU A 153 28.89 0.29 9.47
CA GLU A 153 30.13 -0.45 9.78
C GLU A 153 29.91 -1.71 10.64
N ASN A 154 28.93 -1.69 11.54
CA ASN A 154 28.64 -2.79 12.46
C ASN A 154 27.13 -3.09 12.49
N ILE A 155 26.65 -3.85 11.50
CA ILE A 155 25.29 -4.38 11.50
C ILE A 155 25.25 -5.74 12.19
N SER A 156 24.31 -5.92 13.12
CA SER A 156 24.12 -7.22 13.78
C SER A 156 23.37 -8.19 12.86
N ALA A 157 23.47 -9.50 13.11
CA ALA A 157 22.69 -10.49 12.35
C ALA A 157 21.18 -10.28 12.51
N GLU A 158 20.75 -9.95 13.73
CA GLU A 158 19.35 -9.63 14.06
C GLU A 158 18.86 -8.43 13.23
N GLU A 159 19.62 -7.33 13.23
CA GLU A 159 19.30 -6.15 12.43
C GLU A 159 19.29 -6.44 10.92
N LEU A 160 20.24 -7.24 10.42
CA LEU A 160 20.26 -7.61 9.01
C LEU A 160 19.01 -8.41 8.60
N GLU A 161 18.54 -9.30 9.47
CA GLU A 161 17.29 -10.04 9.25
C GLU A 161 16.04 -9.14 9.29
N GLU A 162 16.05 -8.08 10.10
CA GLU A 162 14.99 -7.07 10.09
C GLU A 162 14.96 -6.31 8.77
N LEU A 163 16.12 -5.83 8.31
CA LEU A 163 16.22 -5.13 7.03
C LEU A 163 15.81 -6.04 5.87
N ASP A 164 16.18 -7.32 5.89
CA ASP A 164 15.73 -8.28 4.88
C ASP A 164 14.20 -8.46 4.88
N LEU A 165 13.57 -8.58 6.06
CA LEU A 165 12.12 -8.70 6.16
C LEU A 165 11.39 -7.45 5.66
N ILE A 166 11.87 -6.25 6.03
CA ILE A 166 11.34 -4.98 5.53
C ILE A 166 11.53 -4.91 4.00
N ASN A 167 12.69 -5.32 3.49
CA ASN A 167 12.97 -5.32 2.07
C ASN A 167 12.01 -6.24 1.29
N ARG A 168 11.78 -7.46 1.77
CA ARG A 168 10.84 -8.41 1.15
C ARG A 168 9.42 -7.83 1.10
N TRP A 169 8.99 -7.16 2.18
CA TRP A 169 7.71 -6.47 2.23
C TRP A 169 7.61 -5.33 1.19
N LEU A 170 8.62 -4.44 1.13
CA LEU A 170 8.68 -3.35 0.15
C LEU A 170 8.76 -3.84 -1.29
N PHE A 171 9.53 -4.91 -1.54
CA PHE A 171 9.64 -5.54 -2.84
C PHE A 171 8.29 -6.08 -3.30
N LEU A 172 7.56 -6.77 -2.42
CA LEU A 172 6.25 -7.31 -2.76
C LEU A 172 5.24 -6.19 -3.06
N LEU A 173 5.26 -5.10 -2.30
CA LEU A 173 4.44 -3.90 -2.60
C LEU A 173 4.80 -3.30 -3.96
N THR A 174 6.09 -3.16 -4.26
CA THR A 174 6.58 -2.72 -5.58
C THR A 174 5.97 -3.58 -6.69
N LYS A 175 6.01 -4.91 -6.54
CA LYS A 175 5.45 -5.84 -7.52
C LYS A 175 3.95 -5.71 -7.67
N VAL A 176 3.22 -5.67 -6.55
CA VAL A 176 1.75 -5.51 -6.56
C VAL A 176 1.35 -4.28 -7.36
N PHE A 177 1.93 -3.11 -7.07
CA PHE A 177 1.55 -1.88 -7.73
C PHE A 177 2.05 -1.81 -9.19
N ALA A 178 3.28 -2.27 -9.47
CA ALA A 178 3.81 -2.30 -10.84
C ALA A 178 3.05 -3.25 -11.77
N ILE A 179 2.60 -4.41 -11.25
CA ILE A 179 1.79 -5.36 -12.01
C ILE A 179 0.39 -4.80 -12.19
N SER A 180 -0.24 -4.30 -11.12
CA SER A 180 -1.58 -3.72 -11.19
C SER A 180 -1.70 -2.62 -12.25
N SER A 181 -0.68 -1.76 -12.41
CA SER A 181 -0.70 -0.67 -13.37
C SER A 181 -0.56 -1.12 -14.83
N ARG A 182 -0.16 -2.38 -15.07
CA ARG A 182 0.09 -2.97 -16.39
C ARG A 182 -0.99 -3.96 -16.83
N LEU A 183 -1.87 -4.39 -15.93
CA LEU A 183 -2.96 -5.27 -16.29
C LEU A 183 -3.93 -4.55 -17.24
N ASP A 184 -4.47 -5.28 -18.21
CA ASP A 184 -5.52 -4.78 -19.10
C ASP A 184 -6.92 -4.91 -18.49
N ASP A 185 -7.06 -5.82 -17.53
CA ASP A 185 -8.29 -6.03 -16.76
C ASP A 185 -8.34 -5.04 -15.59
N MET A 186 -9.24 -4.06 -15.69
CA MET A 186 -9.42 -2.99 -14.69
C MET A 186 -9.84 -3.55 -13.33
N GLU A 187 -10.69 -4.56 -13.29
CA GLU A 187 -11.19 -5.13 -12.03
C GLU A 187 -10.07 -5.87 -11.29
N LYS A 188 -9.30 -6.69 -12.02
CA LYS A 188 -8.14 -7.38 -11.45
C LYS A 188 -7.05 -6.41 -11.02
N SER A 189 -6.84 -5.36 -11.80
CA SER A 189 -5.93 -4.25 -11.48
C SER A 189 -6.27 -3.62 -10.13
N VAL A 190 -7.54 -3.25 -9.94
CA VAL A 190 -8.06 -2.63 -8.72
C VAL A 190 -8.05 -3.59 -7.54
N GLU A 191 -8.48 -4.84 -7.74
CA GLU A 191 -8.44 -5.87 -6.70
C GLU A 191 -7.01 -6.05 -6.17
N LEU A 192 -6.04 -6.21 -7.07
CA LEU A 192 -4.64 -6.44 -6.71
C LEU A 192 -4.06 -5.26 -5.89
N SER A 193 -4.32 -4.01 -6.30
CA SER A 193 -3.85 -2.85 -5.53
C SER A 193 -4.52 -2.72 -4.17
N ARG A 194 -5.81 -3.03 -4.02
CA ARG A 194 -6.48 -3.02 -2.72
C ARG A 194 -5.88 -4.05 -1.77
N PHE A 195 -5.55 -5.24 -2.28
CA PHE A 195 -4.78 -6.23 -1.53
C PHE A 195 -3.39 -5.70 -1.14
N GLY A 196 -2.72 -4.96 -2.04
CA GLY A 196 -1.47 -4.26 -1.75
C GLY A 196 -1.58 -3.22 -0.63
N ILE A 197 -2.66 -2.43 -0.60
CA ILE A 197 -2.92 -1.46 0.47
C ILE A 197 -3.06 -2.17 1.82
N VAL A 198 -3.80 -3.29 1.88
CA VAL A 198 -3.90 -4.09 3.11
C VAL A 198 -2.55 -4.69 3.51
N LEU A 199 -1.75 -5.20 2.55
CA LEU A 199 -0.40 -5.70 2.81
C LEU A 199 0.50 -4.60 3.41
N TYR A 200 0.40 -3.37 2.90
CA TYR A 200 1.15 -2.26 3.45
C TYR A 200 0.77 -2.00 4.92
N LEU A 201 -0.53 -1.93 5.22
CA LEU A 201 -0.99 -1.70 6.59
C LEU A 201 -0.66 -2.88 7.53
N ARG A 202 -0.67 -4.12 7.02
CA ARG A 202 -0.18 -5.31 7.75
C ARG A 202 1.30 -5.18 8.08
N GLY A 203 2.13 -4.79 7.13
CA GLY A 203 3.55 -4.55 7.35
C GLY A 203 3.78 -3.48 8.42
N LEU A 204 3.08 -2.34 8.34
CA LEU A 204 3.15 -1.32 9.39
C LEU A 204 2.77 -1.86 10.77
N LYS A 205 1.62 -2.54 10.88
CA LYS A 205 1.13 -3.09 12.16
C LYS A 205 2.14 -4.04 12.77
N VAL A 206 2.66 -4.98 11.97
CA VAL A 206 3.57 -6.04 12.45
C VAL A 206 4.96 -5.47 12.74
N LEU A 207 5.54 -4.72 11.81
CA LEU A 207 6.93 -4.30 11.89
C LEU A 207 7.11 -3.08 12.79
N TYR A 208 6.17 -2.12 12.82
CA TYR A 208 6.39 -0.84 13.50
C TYR A 208 5.53 -0.68 14.76
N GLU A 209 4.27 -1.12 14.72
CA GLU A 209 3.29 -0.77 15.77
C GLU A 209 3.02 -1.85 16.82
N THR A 210 3.52 -3.09 16.67
CA THR A 210 3.30 -4.18 17.66
C THR A 210 4.47 -4.29 18.64
N PRO A 211 4.38 -3.76 19.88
CA PRO A 211 5.52 -3.69 20.79
C PRO A 211 6.05 -5.08 21.18
N GLY A 212 7.38 -5.25 21.23
CA GLY A 212 8.04 -6.46 21.71
C GLY A 212 7.92 -7.71 20.81
N ILE A 213 7.35 -7.61 19.61
CA ILE A 213 7.36 -8.73 18.65
C ILE A 213 8.80 -9.07 18.23
N SER A 214 9.15 -10.35 18.26
CA SER A 214 10.43 -10.83 17.73
C SER A 214 10.40 -10.91 16.21
N ILE A 215 11.58 -10.82 15.58
CA ILE A 215 11.72 -10.99 14.12
C ILE A 215 11.11 -12.30 13.65
N ASP A 216 11.37 -13.41 14.33
CA ASP A 216 10.82 -14.72 13.95
C ASP A 216 9.28 -14.71 13.95
N THR A 217 8.68 -14.06 14.94
CA THR A 217 7.22 -13.92 15.01
C THR A 217 6.72 -13.02 13.86
N ALA A 218 7.40 -11.91 13.59
CA ALA A 218 7.07 -11.01 12.48
C ALA A 218 7.17 -11.72 11.11
N LYS A 219 8.23 -12.51 10.89
CA LYS A 219 8.43 -13.35 9.70
C LYS A 219 7.27 -14.33 9.54
N GLN A 220 6.89 -15.05 10.60
CA GLN A 220 5.78 -16.01 10.54
C GLN A 220 4.43 -15.35 10.24
N MET A 221 4.19 -14.16 10.82
CA MET A 221 2.97 -13.40 10.54
C MET A 221 2.93 -12.96 9.07
N LEU A 222 3.98 -12.31 8.59
CA LEU A 222 4.05 -11.77 7.23
C LEU A 222 4.20 -12.82 6.14
N ARG A 223 4.75 -14.00 6.44
CA ARG A 223 4.84 -15.10 5.46
C ARG A 223 3.48 -15.44 4.86
N ARG A 224 2.44 -15.56 5.68
CA ARG A 224 1.07 -15.82 5.19
C ARG A 224 0.51 -14.66 4.38
N ASP A 225 0.82 -13.43 4.78
CA ASP A 225 0.45 -12.24 4.02
C ASP A 225 1.13 -12.26 2.63
N PHE A 226 2.41 -12.64 2.56
CA PHE A 226 3.15 -12.73 1.30
C PHE A 226 2.62 -13.84 0.40
N GLU A 227 2.41 -15.05 0.93
CA GLU A 227 1.83 -16.18 0.17
C GLU A 227 0.46 -15.83 -0.44
N LEU A 228 -0.39 -15.13 0.32
CA LEU A 228 -1.69 -14.66 -0.17
C LEU A 228 -1.53 -13.66 -1.32
N ILE A 229 -0.65 -12.68 -1.17
CA ILE A 229 -0.44 -11.64 -2.18
C ILE A 229 0.18 -12.21 -3.46
N ILE A 230 1.16 -13.12 -3.33
CA ILE A 230 1.77 -13.79 -4.47
C ILE A 230 0.71 -14.61 -5.23
N ARG A 231 -0.19 -15.30 -4.51
CA ARG A 231 -1.32 -15.98 -5.13
C ARG A 231 -2.23 -15.01 -5.88
N LYS A 232 -2.56 -13.85 -5.30
CA LYS A 232 -3.37 -12.82 -5.97
C LYS A 232 -2.69 -12.26 -7.22
N ILE A 233 -1.37 -12.10 -7.22
CA ILE A 233 -0.60 -11.74 -8.41
C ILE A 233 -0.79 -12.81 -9.51
N LEU A 234 -0.67 -14.10 -9.17
CA LEU A 234 -0.86 -15.18 -10.15
C LEU A 234 -2.29 -15.25 -10.68
N GLU A 235 -3.29 -15.12 -9.81
CA GLU A 235 -4.71 -15.07 -10.18
C GLU A 235 -5.06 -13.88 -11.10
N SER A 236 -4.26 -12.80 -11.03
CA SER A 236 -4.45 -11.66 -11.93
C SER A 236 -4.10 -11.99 -13.39
N GLY A 237 -3.52 -13.17 -13.65
CA GLY A 237 -3.04 -13.60 -14.96
C GLY A 237 -1.60 -13.17 -15.24
N TYR A 238 -0.85 -12.73 -14.22
CA TYR A 238 0.57 -12.42 -14.36
C TYR A 238 1.39 -13.71 -14.45
N GLU A 239 2.25 -13.79 -15.45
CA GLU A 239 3.25 -14.86 -15.58
C GLU A 239 4.60 -14.37 -15.08
N PHE A 240 5.16 -15.08 -14.10
CA PHE A 240 6.44 -14.72 -13.50
C PHE A 240 7.59 -14.75 -14.51
N GLN A 241 8.40 -13.70 -14.47
CA GLN A 241 9.64 -13.58 -15.20
C GLN A 241 10.80 -13.88 -14.26
N LYS A 242 11.46 -15.04 -14.45
CA LYS A 242 12.50 -15.58 -13.54
C LYS A 242 13.58 -14.59 -13.09
N ALA A 243 13.97 -13.64 -13.94
CA ALA A 243 15.01 -12.67 -13.60
C ALA A 243 14.51 -11.60 -12.61
N ASP A 244 13.26 -11.16 -12.76
CA ASP A 244 12.73 -10.04 -12.00
C ASP A 244 11.90 -10.50 -10.79
N ASP A 245 11.47 -11.77 -10.74
CA ASP A 245 10.50 -12.30 -9.76
C ASP A 245 11.08 -13.35 -8.82
N TYR A 246 12.41 -13.43 -8.68
CA TYR A 246 13.05 -14.48 -7.89
C TYR A 246 12.53 -14.57 -6.44
N LEU A 247 12.23 -13.42 -5.79
CA LEU A 247 11.65 -13.39 -4.45
C LEU A 247 10.23 -13.94 -4.39
N LEU A 248 9.44 -13.80 -5.47
CA LEU A 248 8.09 -14.37 -5.53
C LEU A 248 8.16 -15.90 -5.59
N TYR A 249 9.17 -16.45 -6.26
CA TYR A 249 9.44 -17.88 -6.26
C TYR A 249 9.97 -18.37 -4.91
N GLU A 250 10.94 -17.67 -4.32
CA GLU A 250 11.54 -18.04 -3.03
C GLU A 250 10.48 -18.21 -1.93
N VAL A 251 9.53 -17.27 -1.84
CA VAL A 251 8.44 -17.34 -0.85
C VAL A 251 7.47 -18.50 -1.09
N LEU A 252 7.36 -19.03 -2.32
CA LEU A 252 6.50 -20.17 -2.65
C LEU A 252 7.19 -21.53 -2.51
N GLU A 253 8.52 -21.58 -2.59
CA GLU A 253 9.31 -22.82 -2.54
C GLU A 253 9.74 -23.22 -1.11
N GLU A 254 9.78 -22.27 -0.16
CA GLU A 254 10.00 -22.50 1.29
C GLU A 254 8.70 -22.68 2.10
#